data_AF-A0A3M1NV04-F1
#
_entry.id   AF-A0A3M1NV04-F1
#
_cell.length_a   1.000
_cell.length_b   1.000
_cell.length_c   1.000
_cell.angle_alpha   90.00
_cell.angle_beta   90.00
_cell.angle_gamma   90.00
#
_symmetry.space_group_name_H-M   'P 1'
#
loop_
_entity.id
_entity.type
_entity.pdbx_description
1 polymer ?
#
loop_
_entity_poly.entity_id
_entity_poly.type
_entity_poly.pdbx_seq_one_letter_code
_entity_poly.pdbx_strand_id
1 'polypeptide(L)'
;YQTAGFKLRCGGTEPELYPSPELVAYVLALCQRHLLPFKATAGLHHPIRHFNETEKVKMHGFLNVFGAGILADAHQLEYEQILEIVADEDPSNFLFTRNAFAWRNLRASIDEIKKAREERLLSFGSCSFDEPRDDLRKLKLL
;
A
#
# COMPACT_ATOMS: atom_id res chain seq x y z
N TYR A 1 16.81 17.85 -13.54
CA TYR A 1 17.42 16.53 -13.35
C TYR A 1 16.31 15.52 -13.11
N GLN A 2 16.32 14.35 -13.76
CA GLN A 2 15.33 13.30 -13.49
C GLN A 2 15.73 12.58 -12.19
N THR A 3 14.82 12.52 -11.22
CA THR A 3 15.03 11.82 -9.95
C THR A 3 14.91 10.32 -10.16
N ALA A 4 15.84 9.54 -9.60
CA ALA A 4 15.71 8.08 -9.57
C ALA A 4 14.55 7.68 -8.65
N GLY A 5 13.85 6.59 -8.98
CA GLY A 5 12.75 6.06 -8.19
C GLY A 5 12.83 4.55 -8.04
N PHE A 6 12.10 4.02 -7.06
CA PHE A 6 12.02 2.60 -6.75
C PHE A 6 10.74 1.99 -7.31
N LYS A 7 10.86 0.85 -7.98
CA LYS A 7 9.72 0.04 -8.43
C LYS A 7 9.76 -1.30 -7.73
N LEU A 8 8.74 -1.58 -6.92
CA LEU A 8 8.55 -2.90 -6.31
C LEU A 8 7.55 -3.72 -7.13
N ARG A 9 7.89 -4.99 -7.35
CA ARG A 9 6.95 -5.99 -7.87
C ARG A 9 6.32 -6.70 -6.68
N CYS A 10 4.99 -6.82 -6.66
CA CYS A 10 4.21 -7.38 -5.55
C CYS A 10 3.47 -8.68 -5.91
N GLY A 11 3.76 -9.27 -7.07
CA GLY A 11 3.18 -10.54 -7.50
C GLY A 11 3.71 -11.03 -8.86
N GLY A 12 3.34 -12.27 -9.18
CA GLY A 12 3.71 -12.99 -10.39
C GLY A 12 3.12 -14.40 -10.42
N THR A 13 3.61 -15.25 -11.32
CA THR A 13 3.14 -16.63 -11.50
C THR A 13 3.67 -17.61 -10.46
N GLU A 14 4.78 -17.26 -9.79
CA GLU A 14 5.42 -18.09 -8.78
C GLU A 14 5.27 -17.45 -7.39
N PRO A 15 5.12 -18.24 -6.31
CA PRO A 15 5.01 -17.73 -4.94
C PRO A 15 6.12 -16.78 -4.50
N GLU A 16 7.35 -17.00 -4.98
CA GLU A 16 8.52 -16.19 -4.63
C GLU A 16 8.48 -14.78 -5.23
N LEU A 17 7.58 -14.52 -6.18
CA LEU A 17 7.37 -13.20 -6.77
C LEU A 17 6.46 -12.30 -5.93
N TYR A 18 5.92 -12.83 -4.83
CA TYR A 18 5.17 -12.08 -3.83
C TYR A 18 6.12 -11.71 -2.67
N PRO A 19 6.56 -10.44 -2.58
CA PRO A 19 7.49 -10.01 -1.54
C PRO A 19 6.84 -10.19 -0.16
N SER A 20 7.66 -10.50 0.85
CA SER A 20 7.15 -10.55 2.22
C SER A 20 6.75 -9.15 2.73
N PRO A 21 5.88 -9.05 3.75
CA PRO A 21 5.59 -7.77 4.40
C PRO A 21 6.84 -7.03 4.87
N GLU A 22 7.85 -7.74 5.36
CA GLU A 22 9.14 -7.20 5.80
C GLU A 22 9.86 -6.51 4.64
N LEU A 23 9.92 -7.15 3.47
CA LEU A 23 10.57 -6.55 2.29
C LEU A 23 9.81 -5.29 1.83
N VAL A 24 8.47 -5.34 1.79
CA VAL A 24 7.65 -4.18 1.42
C VAL A 24 7.87 -3.02 2.40
N ALA A 25 7.81 -3.30 3.71
CA ALA A 25 8.01 -2.29 4.75
C ALA A 25 9.42 -1.68 4.71
N TYR A 26 10.44 -2.51 4.51
CA TYR A 26 11.82 -2.07 4.34
C TYR A 26 11.97 -1.12 3.13
N VAL A 27 11.39 -1.49 1.98
CA VAL A 27 11.41 -0.64 0.78
C VAL A 27 10.69 0.68 1.01
N LEU A 28 9.51 0.66 1.64
CA LEU A 28 8.76 1.88 1.95
C LEU A 28 9.53 2.80 2.90
N ALA A 29 10.15 2.25 3.95
CA ALA A 29 10.99 2.99 4.89
C ALA A 29 12.21 3.62 4.20
N LEU A 30 12.91 2.87 3.34
CA LEU A 30 14.03 3.41 2.55
C LEU A 30 13.56 4.54 1.62
N CYS A 31 12.44 4.35 0.92
CA CYS A 31 11.93 5.36 0.02
C CYS A 31 11.50 6.63 0.76
N GLN A 32 10.89 6.51 1.94
CA GLN A 32 10.56 7.64 2.82
C GLN A 32 11.84 8.37 3.26
N ARG A 33 12.81 7.65 3.83
CA ARG A 33 14.08 8.21 4.33
C ARG A 33 14.91 8.93 3.27
N HIS A 34 14.91 8.42 2.05
CA HIS A 34 15.68 8.97 0.93
C HIS A 34 14.87 9.84 -0.03
N LEU A 35 13.59 10.11 0.29
CA LEU A 35 12.67 10.88 -0.56
C LEU A 35 12.60 10.34 -2.00
N LEU A 36 12.66 9.01 -2.14
CA LEU A 36 12.62 8.35 -3.44
C LEU A 36 11.18 8.13 -3.87
N PRO A 37 10.80 8.56 -5.10
CA PRO A 37 9.55 8.16 -5.69
C PRO A 37 9.43 6.64 -5.76
N PHE A 38 8.27 6.13 -5.42
CA PHE A 38 7.93 4.73 -5.29
C PHE A 38 6.72 4.41 -6.16
N LYS A 39 6.77 3.25 -6.81
CA LYS A 39 5.59 2.61 -7.38
C LYS A 39 5.61 1.11 -7.12
N ALA A 40 4.41 0.55 -7.02
CA ALA A 40 4.21 -0.89 -6.90
C ALA A 40 3.61 -1.45 -8.19
N THR A 41 3.89 -2.70 -8.52
CA THR A 41 3.41 -3.33 -9.76
C THR A 41 3.11 -4.80 -9.53
N ALA A 42 2.10 -5.33 -10.24
CA ALA A 42 1.63 -6.72 -10.14
C ALA A 42 1.13 -7.15 -8.75
N GLY A 43 -0.04 -7.80 -8.70
CA GLY A 43 -0.56 -8.40 -7.46
C GLY A 43 -1.35 -7.45 -6.54
N LEU A 44 -1.60 -6.20 -6.94
CA LEU A 44 -2.36 -5.21 -6.15
C LEU A 44 -3.80 -5.03 -6.66
N HIS A 45 -4.54 -6.14 -6.69
CA HIS A 45 -5.93 -6.20 -7.18
C HIS A 45 -6.96 -5.95 -6.08
N HIS A 46 -6.60 -6.25 -4.84
CA HIS A 46 -7.49 -6.24 -3.69
C HIS A 46 -7.09 -5.15 -2.69
N PRO A 47 -8.03 -4.56 -1.96
CA PRO A 47 -7.73 -3.44 -1.05
C PRO A 47 -6.90 -3.89 0.15
N ILE A 48 -7.18 -5.07 0.70
CA ILE A 48 -6.61 -5.58 1.95
C ILE A 48 -5.81 -6.86 1.69
N ARG A 49 -4.72 -7.04 2.45
CA ARG A 49 -3.89 -8.25 2.44
C ARG A 49 -4.74 -9.46 2.83
N HIS A 50 -4.60 -10.54 2.07
CA HIS A 50 -5.39 -11.75 2.29
C HIS A 50 -4.66 -12.96 1.72
N PHE A 51 -5.14 -14.15 2.08
CA PHE A 51 -4.73 -15.38 1.40
C PHE A 51 -5.61 -15.58 0.16
N ASN A 52 -4.98 -15.72 -1.00
CA ASN A 52 -5.67 -16.02 -2.25
C ASN A 52 -5.69 -17.53 -2.48
N GLU A 53 -6.89 -18.12 -2.53
CA GLU A 53 -7.07 -19.57 -2.67
C GLU A 53 -6.64 -20.11 -4.05
N THR A 54 -6.77 -19.30 -5.10
CA THR A 54 -6.42 -19.70 -6.47
C THR A 54 -4.91 -19.78 -6.65
N GLU A 55 -4.21 -18.71 -6.26
CA GLU A 55 -2.76 -18.57 -6.40
C GLU A 55 -2.00 -19.24 -5.23
N LYS A 56 -2.72 -19.64 -4.18
CA LYS A 56 -2.19 -20.25 -2.94
C LYS A 56 -1.09 -19.43 -2.27
N VAL A 57 -1.21 -18.11 -2.31
CA VAL A 57 -0.24 -17.16 -1.73
C VAL A 57 -0.92 -16.06 -0.92
N LYS A 58 -0.17 -15.45 -0.01
CA LYS A 58 -0.58 -14.21 0.67
C LYS A 58 -0.31 -13.01 -0.24
N MET A 59 -1.39 -12.40 -0.76
CA MET A 59 -1.33 -11.20 -1.60
C MET A 59 -1.40 -9.94 -0.77
N HIS A 60 -0.69 -8.89 -1.19
CA HIS A 60 -0.77 -7.57 -0.56
C HIS A 60 -2.01 -6.81 -1.00
N GLY A 61 -2.58 -6.03 -0.07
CA GLY A 61 -3.62 -5.07 -0.39
C GLY A 61 -3.05 -3.74 -0.89
N PHE A 62 -3.69 -3.10 -1.87
CA PHE A 62 -3.24 -1.76 -2.28
C PHE A 62 -3.43 -0.71 -1.17
N LEU A 63 -4.42 -0.87 -0.28
CA LEU A 63 -4.57 0.01 0.89
C LEU A 63 -3.50 -0.27 1.95
N ASN A 64 -3.04 -1.51 2.11
CA ASN A 64 -1.90 -1.82 2.97
C ASN A 64 -0.65 -1.09 2.49
N VAL A 65 -0.26 -1.29 1.22
CA VAL A 65 1.00 -0.76 0.69
C VAL A 65 0.98 0.77 0.58
N PHE A 66 -0.06 1.33 -0.04
CA PHE A 66 -0.14 2.78 -0.21
C PHE A 66 -0.53 3.50 1.07
N GLY A 67 -1.42 2.91 1.88
CA GLY A 67 -1.78 3.47 3.17
C GLY A 67 -0.59 3.52 4.12
N ALA A 68 0.21 2.44 4.18
CA ALA A 68 1.46 2.44 4.95
C ALA A 68 2.42 3.52 4.46
N GLY A 69 2.62 3.67 3.15
CA GLY A 69 3.48 4.71 2.59
C GLY A 69 3.00 6.14 2.89
N ILE A 70 1.68 6.38 2.85
CA ILE A 70 1.09 7.69 3.16
C ILE A 70 1.30 8.03 4.64
N LEU A 71 0.97 7.09 5.53
CA LEU A 71 1.11 7.29 6.97
C LEU A 71 2.58 7.38 7.37
N ALA A 72 3.47 6.65 6.68
CA ALA A 72 4.90 6.78 6.82
C ALA A 72 5.36 8.22 6.56
N ASP A 73 4.90 8.87 5.49
CA ASP A 73 5.27 10.27 5.21
C ASP A 73 4.69 11.24 6.23
N ALA A 74 3.40 11.07 6.55
CA ALA A 74 2.68 11.97 7.45
C ALA A 74 3.25 11.95 8.88
N HIS A 75 3.69 10.77 9.36
CA HIS A 75 4.10 10.57 10.76
C HIS A 75 5.57 10.24 10.94
N GLN A 76 6.36 10.18 9.86
CA GLN A 76 7.76 9.72 9.89
C GLN A 76 7.89 8.35 10.58
N LEU A 77 7.01 7.41 10.19
CA LEU A 77 6.98 6.08 10.80
C LEU A 77 8.29 5.32 10.58
N GLU A 78 8.69 4.57 11.59
CA GLU A 78 9.81 3.63 11.51
C GLU A 78 9.37 2.29 10.89
N TYR A 79 10.36 1.46 10.55
CA TYR A 79 10.16 0.18 9.85
C TYR A 79 9.11 -0.72 10.52
N GLU A 80 9.15 -0.88 11.84
CA GLU A 80 8.25 -1.76 12.59
C GLU A 80 6.79 -1.31 12.46
N GLN A 81 6.53 -0.01 12.50
CA GLN A 81 5.18 0.54 12.36
C GLN A 81 4.65 0.39 10.92
N ILE A 82 5.52 0.58 9.92
CA ILE A 82 5.18 0.34 8.52
C ILE A 82 4.85 -1.13 8.30
N LEU A 83 5.65 -2.04 8.88
CA LEU A 83 5.44 -3.48 8.80
C LEU A 83 4.07 -3.88 9.34
N GLU A 84 3.63 -3.34 10.48
CA GLU A 84 2.31 -3.62 11.03
C GLU A 84 1.19 -3.27 10.05
N ILE A 85 1.24 -2.10 9.40
CA ILE A 85 0.22 -1.66 8.44
C ILE A 85 0.24 -2.54 7.19
N VAL A 86 1.43 -2.87 6.68
CA VAL A 86 1.59 -3.71 5.49
C VAL A 86 1.09 -5.14 5.73
N ALA A 87 1.31 -5.68 6.93
CA ALA A 87 0.95 -7.03 7.31
C ALA A 87 -0.52 -7.19 7.75
N ASP A 88 -1.25 -6.10 7.98
CA ASP A 88 -2.61 -6.14 8.51
C ASP A 88 -3.61 -6.77 7.52
N GLU A 89 -4.38 -7.74 8.00
CA GLU A 89 -5.41 -8.44 7.21
C GLU A 89 -6.83 -8.05 7.63
N ASP A 90 -6.99 -7.20 8.66
CA ASP A 90 -8.29 -6.78 9.16
C ASP A 90 -8.75 -5.48 8.45
N PRO A 91 -9.79 -5.55 7.59
CA PRO A 91 -10.32 -4.37 6.91
C PRO A 91 -10.84 -3.29 7.86
N SER A 92 -11.27 -3.66 9.07
CA SER A 92 -11.82 -2.71 10.04
C SER A 92 -10.78 -1.74 10.62
N ASN A 93 -9.49 -2.09 10.51
CA ASN A 93 -8.40 -1.20 10.88
C ASN A 93 -8.20 -0.05 9.88
N PHE A 94 -8.70 -0.17 8.65
CA PHE A 94 -8.55 0.83 7.58
C PHE A 94 -9.82 1.70 7.49
N LEU A 95 -9.69 2.95 7.94
CA LEU A 95 -10.81 3.86 8.08
C LEU A 95 -10.72 5.00 7.06
N PHE A 96 -11.86 5.28 6.44
CA PHE A 96 -12.00 6.39 5.50
C PHE A 96 -13.07 7.34 6.00
N THR A 97 -12.73 8.62 6.03
CA THR A 97 -13.65 9.71 6.31
C THR A 97 -13.62 10.69 5.16
N ARG A 98 -14.56 11.65 5.15
CA ARG A 98 -14.59 12.71 4.13
C ARG A 98 -13.26 13.48 4.02
N ASN A 99 -12.49 13.56 5.12
CA ASN A 99 -11.33 14.44 5.23
C ASN A 99 -10.01 13.71 5.51
N ALA A 100 -10.01 12.38 5.55
CA ALA A 100 -8.81 11.61 5.90
C ALA A 100 -8.91 10.12 5.61
N PHE A 101 -7.74 9.52 5.44
CA PHE A 101 -7.47 8.09 5.58
C PHE A 101 -6.86 7.83 6.97
N ALA A 102 -7.18 6.71 7.59
CA ALA A 102 -6.55 6.29 8.83
C ALA A 102 -6.33 4.79 8.87
N TRP A 103 -5.30 4.38 9.61
CA TRP A 103 -5.11 3.02 10.06
C TRP A 103 -5.01 3.02 11.58
N ARG A 104 -5.92 2.31 12.27
CA ARG A 104 -6.10 2.39 13.73
C ARG A 104 -6.13 3.84 14.21
N ASN A 105 -5.14 4.26 15.00
CA ASN A 105 -5.00 5.60 15.56
C ASN A 105 -4.18 6.57 14.69
N LEU A 106 -3.51 6.09 13.63
CA LEU A 106 -2.72 6.91 12.73
C LEU A 106 -3.59 7.45 11.61
N ARG A 107 -3.50 8.76 11.33
CA ARG A 107 -4.39 9.46 10.40
C ARG A 107 -3.60 10.35 9.45
N ALA A 108 -3.94 10.31 8.17
CA ALA A 108 -3.47 11.26 7.16
C ALA A 108 -4.66 12.06 6.61
N SER A 109 -4.54 13.37 6.65
CA SER A 109 -5.44 14.34 6.03
C SER A 109 -5.42 14.25 4.50
N ILE A 110 -6.41 14.88 3.85
CA ILE A 110 -6.44 14.98 2.38
C ILE A 110 -5.18 15.63 1.81
N ASP A 111 -4.62 16.65 2.49
CA ASP A 111 -3.44 17.36 1.99
C ASP A 111 -2.17 16.51 2.12
N GLU A 112 -2.03 15.73 3.20
CA GLU A 112 -0.94 14.76 3.34
C GLU A 112 -1.04 13.63 2.30
N ILE A 113 -2.26 13.14 2.03
CA ILE A 113 -2.49 12.15 0.98
C ILE A 113 -2.12 12.70 -0.40
N LYS A 114 -2.52 13.94 -0.71
CA LYS A 114 -2.18 14.60 -1.98
C LYS A 114 -0.68 14.76 -2.12
N LYS A 115 -0.03 15.32 -1.09
CA LYS A 115 1.42 15.52 -1.08
C LYS A 115 2.17 14.21 -1.30
N ALA A 116 1.82 13.15 -0.56
CA ALA A 116 2.43 11.84 -0.74
C ALA A 116 2.28 11.33 -2.18
N ARG A 117 1.10 11.48 -2.79
CA ARG A 117 0.83 11.04 -4.18
C ARG A 117 1.55 11.85 -5.26
N GLU A 118 1.77 13.13 -5.02
CA GLU A 118 2.46 14.04 -5.96
C GLU A 118 3.98 13.85 -5.92
N GLU A 119 4.53 13.61 -4.74
CA GLU A 119 5.98 13.61 -4.54
C GLU A 119 6.58 12.20 -4.56
N ARG A 120 5.88 11.20 -4.02
CA ARG A 120 6.54 9.96 -3.61
C ARG A 120 5.77 8.67 -3.90
N LEU A 121 4.47 8.57 -3.65
CA LEU A 121 3.66 7.38 -3.90
C LEU A 121 2.90 7.51 -5.22
N LEU A 122 3.62 7.28 -6.32
CA LEU A 122 3.16 7.69 -7.64
C LEU A 122 2.05 6.80 -8.21
N SER A 123 2.20 5.48 -8.09
CA SER A 123 1.25 4.53 -8.71
C SER A 123 1.38 3.11 -8.19
N PHE A 124 0.27 2.37 -8.26
CA PHE A 124 0.29 0.92 -8.27
C PHE A 124 -0.37 0.38 -9.54
N GLY A 125 -0.07 -0.87 -9.88
CA GLY A 125 -0.66 -1.55 -11.03
C GLY A 125 -1.61 -2.67 -10.62
N SER A 126 -2.81 -2.68 -11.21
CA SER A 126 -3.74 -3.80 -11.25
C SER A 126 -4.01 -4.15 -12.72
N CYS A 127 -4.07 -5.44 -13.05
CA CYS A 127 -4.43 -5.88 -14.40
C CYS A 127 -5.94 -5.85 -14.66
N SER A 128 -6.74 -5.62 -13.61
CA SER A 128 -8.19 -5.49 -13.68
C SER A 128 -8.63 -4.12 -13.17
N PHE A 129 -9.60 -3.52 -13.85
CA PHE A 129 -10.30 -2.36 -13.32
C PHE A 129 -11.46 -2.75 -12.40
N ASP A 130 -12.12 -3.87 -12.71
CA ASP A 130 -13.33 -4.31 -12.00
C ASP A 130 -13.01 -4.83 -10.60
N GLU A 131 -11.93 -5.62 -10.44
CA GLU A 131 -11.58 -6.23 -9.15
C GLU A 131 -11.33 -5.20 -8.04
N PRO A 132 -10.44 -4.18 -8.21
CA PRO A 132 -10.25 -3.17 -7.16
C PRO A 132 -11.53 -2.40 -6.84
N ARG A 133 -12.31 -2.05 -7.88
CA ARG A 133 -13.55 -1.28 -7.71
C ARG A 133 -14.60 -2.08 -6.94
N ASP A 134 -14.84 -3.31 -7.33
CA ASP A 134 -15.90 -4.14 -6.76
C ASP A 134 -15.58 -4.53 -5.33
N ASP A 135 -14.30 -4.74 -5.01
CA ASP A 135 -13.88 -4.97 -3.62
C ASP A 135 -13.98 -3.72 -2.74
N LEU A 136 -13.67 -2.52 -3.27
CA LEU A 136 -13.94 -1.27 -2.55
C LEU A 136 -15.44 -1.08 -2.27
N ARG A 137 -16.33 -1.46 -3.20
CA ARG A 137 -17.78 -1.45 -2.97
C ARG A 137 -18.20 -2.44 -1.89
N LYS A 138 -17.61 -3.64 -1.85
CA LYS A 138 -17.86 -4.61 -0.76
C LYS A 138 -17.45 -4.03 0.61
N LEU A 139 -16.39 -3.23 0.64
CA LEU A 139 -15.98 -2.46 1.82
C LEU A 139 -16.80 -1.17 2.06
N LYS A 140 -17.78 -0.86 1.21
CA LYS A 140 -18.61 0.37 1.26
C LYS A 140 -17.79 1.66 1.15
N LEU A 141 -16.71 1.63 0.38
CA LEU A 141 -15.83 2.78 0.11
C LEU A 141 -16.14 3.48 -1.22
N LEU A 142 -17.03 2.91 -2.04
CA LEU A 142 -17.50 3.42 -3.33
C LEU A 142 -18.98 3.11 -3.55
#